data_AF-C9SY48-F1
#
_entry.id   AF-C9SY48-F1
#
_cell.length_a   1.000
_cell.length_b   1.000
_cell.length_c   1.000
_cell.angle_alpha   90.00
_cell.angle_beta   90.00
_cell.angle_gamma   90.00
#
_symmetry.space_group_name_H-M   'P 1'
#
loop_
_entity.id
_entity.type
_entity.pdbx_description
1 polymer ?
#
loop_
_entity_poly.entity_id
_entity_poly.type
_entity_poly.pdbx_seq_one_letter_code
_entity_poly.pdbx_strand_id
1 'polypeptide(L)'
;MFRTAILRSASAAARVARPAAMRAPVLRQTVTPRLAAAWKPMGIRMYSAGGALAKEEVVTRISTLLAGFDKVNDPKNVGTPLNPKNVEAAQINATAHFANDLGLDSLDTVEVVMAIEEEFSIEIPDKDADGIHSVEKAVEYILSQPDAQ
;
A
#
# COMPACT_ATOMS: atom_id res chain seq x y z
N MET A 1 53.83 -89.16 37.99
CA MET A 1 54.27 -89.23 39.40
C MET A 1 53.13 -88.78 40.29
N PHE A 2 52.71 -89.66 41.21
CA PHE A 2 51.91 -89.45 42.44
C PHE A 2 50.47 -88.91 42.31
N ARG A 3 49.43 -89.73 42.57
CA ARG A 3 48.83 -90.09 43.90
C ARG A 3 48.19 -88.85 44.56
N THR A 4 46.99 -88.80 45.14
CA THR A 4 45.98 -89.77 45.62
C THR A 4 44.85 -88.93 46.26
N ALA A 5 43.70 -89.59 46.46
CA ALA A 5 42.79 -89.44 47.61
C ALA A 5 41.79 -88.28 47.69
N ILE A 6 40.55 -88.75 47.70
CA ILE A 6 39.26 -88.18 48.08
C ILE A 6 39.18 -88.09 49.62
N LEU A 7 38.40 -87.12 50.12
CA LEU A 7 37.46 -87.15 51.27
C LEU A 7 37.58 -85.84 52.07
N ARG A 8 36.57 -84.97 52.15
CA ARG A 8 35.21 -85.05 52.73
C ARG A 8 35.17 -84.40 54.11
N SER A 9 34.10 -83.63 54.33
CA SER A 9 33.60 -83.02 55.58
C SER A 9 34.20 -81.64 55.90
N ALA A 10 33.46 -80.67 56.47
CA ALA A 10 32.16 -80.74 57.13
C ALA A 10 31.40 -79.39 57.08
N SER A 11 30.07 -79.52 57.25
CA SER A 11 29.15 -78.68 58.06
C SER A 11 29.27 -77.15 57.97
N ALA A 12 28.27 -76.47 57.40
CA ALA A 12 27.04 -76.02 58.08
C ALA A 12 27.14 -74.56 58.53
N ALA A 13 26.28 -73.70 57.99
CA ALA A 13 25.45 -72.78 58.78
C ALA A 13 24.58 -71.96 57.83
N ALA A 14 23.28 -72.14 57.97
CA ALA A 14 22.26 -71.34 57.33
C ALA A 14 22.38 -69.86 57.75
N ARG A 15 22.21 -68.95 56.80
CA ARG A 15 21.48 -67.71 57.05
C ARG A 15 20.50 -67.45 55.91
N VAL A 16 19.24 -67.55 56.30
CA VAL A 16 18.07 -67.13 55.56
C VAL A 16 18.21 -65.65 55.20
N ALA A 17 18.12 -65.32 53.91
CA ALA A 17 17.76 -63.98 53.47
C ALA A 17 16.81 -64.13 52.27
N ARG A 18 15.51 -64.00 52.56
CA ARG A 18 14.45 -63.86 51.55
C ARG A 18 14.30 -62.38 51.16
N PRO A 19 13.68 -62.10 50.00
CA PRO A 19 14.19 -61.13 49.03
C PRO A 19 13.63 -59.72 49.26
N ALA A 20 14.45 -58.70 48.96
CA ALA A 20 13.93 -57.37 48.67
C ALA A 20 13.96 -57.18 47.14
N ALA A 21 12.87 -57.57 46.48
CA ALA A 21 12.62 -57.13 45.12
C ALA A 21 12.41 -55.61 45.17
N MET A 22 13.46 -54.85 44.86
CA MET A 22 13.37 -53.41 44.60
C MET A 22 12.52 -53.21 43.34
N ARG A 23 11.21 -53.01 43.54
CA ARG A 23 10.33 -52.45 42.52
C ARG A 23 10.76 -51.00 42.31
N ALA A 24 11.45 -50.73 41.20
CA ALA A 24 11.67 -49.38 40.73
C ALA A 24 10.32 -48.66 40.53
N PRO A 25 10.17 -47.39 40.92
CA PRO A 25 8.98 -46.64 40.59
C PRO A 25 8.94 -46.42 39.07
N VAL A 26 7.85 -46.87 38.44
CA VAL A 26 7.53 -46.50 37.06
C VAL A 26 7.27 -44.99 37.06
N LEU A 27 8.18 -44.23 36.45
CA LEU A 27 8.00 -42.79 36.27
C LEU A 27 6.78 -42.57 35.37
N ARG A 28 5.64 -42.19 35.97
CA ARG A 28 4.43 -41.86 35.23
C ARG A 28 4.70 -40.57 34.46
N GLN A 29 5.07 -40.69 33.19
CA GLN A 29 5.17 -39.54 32.29
C GLN A 29 3.82 -38.83 32.25
N THR A 30 3.73 -37.69 32.93
CA THR A 30 2.61 -36.77 32.75
C THR A 30 2.78 -36.12 31.39
N VAL A 31 2.01 -36.58 30.41
CA VAL A 31 1.87 -35.91 29.11
C VAL A 31 1.21 -34.57 29.38
N THR A 32 2.00 -33.51 29.50
CA THR A 32 1.48 -32.14 29.49
C THR A 32 0.99 -31.85 28.08
N PRO A 33 -0.30 -31.53 27.85
CA PRO A 33 -0.72 -31.09 26.53
C PRO A 33 0.00 -29.76 26.25
N ARG A 34 0.86 -29.75 25.22
CA ARG A 34 1.53 -28.54 24.76
C ARG A 34 0.51 -27.66 24.02
N LEU A 35 -0.39 -27.03 24.77
CA LEU A 35 -1.22 -25.93 24.27
C LEU A 35 -0.38 -24.66 24.29
N ALA A 36 0.56 -24.57 23.35
CA ALA A 36 1.22 -23.32 23.04
C ALA A 36 1.34 -23.21 21.52
N ALA A 37 0.19 -23.09 20.86
CA ALA A 37 0.13 -22.48 19.55
C ALA A 37 0.46 -21.00 19.74
N ALA A 38 1.75 -20.68 19.72
CA ALA A 38 2.24 -19.31 19.77
C ALA A 38 1.73 -18.60 18.52
N TRP A 39 0.71 -17.77 18.69
CA TRP A 39 0.21 -16.86 17.66
C TRP A 39 1.35 -15.87 17.38
N LYS A 40 2.15 -16.16 16.35
CA LYS A 40 3.10 -15.18 15.82
C LYS A 40 2.26 -14.16 15.06
N PRO A 41 2.16 -12.89 15.48
CA PRO A 41 1.49 -11.90 14.67
C PRO A 41 2.30 -11.78 13.36
N MET A 42 1.74 -12.29 12.27
CA MET A 42 2.23 -12.01 10.93
C MET A 42 2.21 -10.50 10.76
N GLY A 43 3.39 -9.89 10.58
CA GLY A 43 3.55 -8.45 10.49
C GLY A 43 2.57 -7.87 9.48
N ILE A 44 1.80 -6.88 9.92
CA ILE A 44 0.86 -6.15 9.08
C ILE A 44 1.69 -5.46 7.99
N ARG A 45 1.54 -5.91 6.74
CA ARG A 45 2.16 -5.23 5.60
C ARG A 45 1.40 -3.93 5.35
N MET A 46 2.05 -2.81 5.65
CA MET A 46 1.57 -1.50 5.28
C MET A 46 1.84 -1.33 3.78
N TYR A 47 0.79 -1.40 2.97
CA TYR A 47 0.86 -0.96 1.58
C TYR A 47 0.67 0.55 1.56
N SER A 48 1.55 1.27 0.86
CA SER A 48 1.32 2.67 0.51
C SER A 48 0.09 2.70 -0.40
N ALA A 49 -1.09 2.96 0.16
CA ALA A 49 -2.21 3.42 -0.63
C ALA A 49 -1.81 4.79 -1.17
N GLY A 50 -1.77 4.95 -2.50
CA GLY A 50 -1.51 6.23 -3.14
C GLY A 50 -2.36 7.30 -2.46
N GLY A 51 -1.70 8.38 -2.03
CA GLY A 51 -2.36 9.45 -1.28
C GLY A 51 -3.54 9.98 -2.07
N ALA A 52 -4.65 10.24 -1.38
CA ALA A 52 -5.79 10.92 -1.98
C ALA A 52 -5.31 12.18 -2.72
N LEU A 53 -5.74 12.37 -3.98
CA LEU A 53 -5.38 13.53 -4.77
C LEU A 53 -5.66 14.81 -3.98
N ALA A 54 -4.60 15.54 -3.66
CA ALA A 54 -4.75 16.84 -3.04
C ALA A 54 -5.30 17.82 -4.09
N LYS A 55 -6.24 18.69 -3.71
CA LYS A 55 -6.79 19.71 -4.61
C LYS A 55 -5.70 20.54 -5.28
N GLU A 56 -4.63 20.81 -4.53
CA GLU A 56 -3.47 21.58 -4.99
C GLU A 56 -2.70 20.86 -6.12
N GLU A 57 -2.60 19.54 -6.07
CA GLU A 57 -1.94 18.74 -7.10
C GLU A 57 -2.75 18.76 -8.40
N VAL A 58 -4.07 18.57 -8.30
CA VAL A 58 -4.98 18.66 -9.46
C VAL A 58 -4.86 20.02 -10.13
N VAL A 59 -4.92 21.11 -9.36
CA VAL A 59 -4.80 22.48 -9.89
C VAL A 59 -3.45 22.68 -10.57
N THR A 60 -2.38 22.17 -9.98
CA THR A 60 -1.03 22.29 -10.56
C THR A 60 -0.94 21.56 -11.90
N ARG A 61 -1.44 20.32 -11.99
CA ARG A 61 -1.44 19.55 -13.24
C ARG A 61 -2.31 20.20 -14.32
N ILE A 62 -3.53 20.65 -13.98
CA ILE A 62 -4.40 21.37 -14.92
C ILE A 62 -3.77 22.67 -15.41
N SER A 63 -3.12 23.44 -14.51
CA SER A 63 -2.43 24.66 -14.90
C SER A 63 -1.26 24.39 -15.87
N THR A 64 -0.60 23.24 -15.72
CA THR A 64 0.47 22.79 -16.62
C THR A 64 -0.08 22.39 -17.98
N LEU A 65 -1.21 21.68 -18.02
CA LEU A 65 -1.92 21.35 -19.26
C LEU A 65 -2.34 22.62 -20.00
N LEU A 66 -3.00 23.56 -19.31
CA LEU A 66 -3.48 24.82 -19.90
C LEU A 66 -2.33 25.69 -20.45
N ALA A 67 -1.17 25.68 -19.80
CA ALA A 67 0.03 26.34 -20.30
C ALA A 67 0.58 25.71 -21.60
N GLY A 68 0.20 24.47 -21.92
CA GLY A 68 0.55 23.82 -23.18
C GLY A 68 -0.30 24.28 -24.38
N PHE A 69 -1.43 24.96 -24.14
CA PHE A 69 -2.30 25.44 -25.21
C PHE A 69 -1.84 26.81 -25.72
N ASP A 70 -1.53 26.89 -27.01
CA ASP A 70 -1.01 28.11 -27.66
C ASP A 70 -1.93 29.34 -27.46
N LYS A 71 -3.25 29.15 -27.46
CA LYS A 71 -4.25 30.22 -27.28
C LYS A 71 -4.25 30.84 -25.88
N VAL A 72 -3.86 30.09 -24.86
CA VAL A 72 -3.74 30.59 -23.47
C VAL A 72 -2.47 31.44 -23.30
N ASN A 73 -1.47 31.19 -24.14
CA ASN A 73 -0.18 31.90 -24.14
C ASN A 73 -0.15 33.15 -25.04
N ASP A 74 -1.26 33.47 -25.71
CA ASP A 74 -1.32 34.64 -26.58
C ASP A 74 -1.16 35.94 -25.75
N PRO A 75 -0.14 36.78 -26.05
CA PRO A 75 0.13 38.03 -25.31
C PRO A 75 -0.96 39.11 -25.51
N LYS A 76 -2.06 38.78 -26.21
CA LYS A 76 -3.24 39.62 -26.35
C LYS A 76 -4.28 39.39 -25.25
N ASN A 77 -4.27 38.22 -24.60
CA ASN A 77 -5.20 37.86 -23.52
C ASN A 77 -4.52 37.74 -22.15
N VAL A 78 -3.18 37.63 -22.11
CA VAL A 78 -2.39 37.76 -20.89
C VAL A 78 -1.49 38.99 -21.04
N GLY A 79 -1.64 39.97 -20.15
CA GLY A 79 -0.98 41.29 -20.21
C GLY A 79 0.55 41.29 -20.05
N THR A 80 1.23 40.16 -20.26
CA THR A 80 2.68 40.07 -20.17
C THR A 80 3.22 38.98 -21.12
N PRO A 81 4.32 39.25 -21.85
CA PRO A 81 4.92 38.24 -22.73
C PRO A 81 5.54 37.13 -21.88
N LEU A 82 4.97 35.92 -21.93
CA LEU A 82 5.51 34.76 -21.25
C LEU A 82 6.54 34.07 -22.16
N ASN A 83 7.78 33.99 -21.67
CA ASN A 83 8.84 33.23 -22.30
C ASN A 83 8.64 31.72 -22.04
N PRO A 84 8.91 30.82 -23.01
CA PRO A 84 8.65 29.38 -22.90
C PRO A 84 9.49 28.63 -21.85
N LYS A 85 10.32 29.33 -21.06
CA LYS A 85 11.17 28.76 -20.01
C LYS A 85 10.77 29.11 -18.58
N ASN A 86 9.89 30.09 -18.39
CA ASN A 86 9.46 30.56 -17.08
C ASN A 86 7.94 30.79 -17.08
N VAL A 87 7.16 29.75 -17.43
CA VAL A 87 5.74 29.75 -17.03
C VAL A 87 5.73 29.45 -15.55
N GLU A 88 5.90 30.50 -14.75
CA GLU A 88 5.54 30.46 -13.35
C GLU A 88 4.07 30.07 -13.31
N ALA A 89 3.79 28.87 -12.80
CA ALA A 89 2.47 28.23 -12.69
C ALA A 89 1.46 29.02 -11.81
N ALA A 90 1.65 30.33 -11.66
CA ALA A 90 1.06 31.19 -10.67
C ALA A 90 0.02 32.19 -11.24
N GLN A 91 -0.29 32.15 -12.54
CA GLN A 91 -1.15 33.17 -13.16
C GLN A 91 -2.38 32.66 -13.91
N ILE A 92 -2.70 31.37 -13.83
CA ILE A 92 -4.04 30.91 -14.19
C ILE A 92 -4.85 30.89 -12.91
N ASN A 93 -5.85 31.77 -12.82
CA ASN A 93 -6.76 31.79 -11.68
C ASN A 93 -7.47 30.43 -11.58
N ALA A 94 -7.45 29.81 -10.40
CA ALA A 94 -8.14 28.55 -10.14
C ALA A 94 -9.66 28.64 -10.37
N THR A 95 -10.21 29.86 -10.39
CA THR A 95 -11.62 30.18 -10.66
C THR A 95 -11.86 30.67 -12.09
N ALA A 96 -10.86 30.61 -12.98
CA ALA A 96 -10.98 31.13 -14.34
C ALA A 96 -12.00 30.35 -15.17
N HIS A 97 -12.79 31.07 -15.96
CA HIS A 97 -13.72 30.54 -16.93
C HIS A 97 -13.04 30.36 -18.29
N PHE A 98 -13.19 29.19 -18.92
CA PHE A 98 -12.51 28.85 -20.18
C PHE A 98 -12.86 29.82 -21.31
N ALA A 99 -14.15 30.08 -21.54
CA ALA A 99 -14.59 31.02 -22.57
C ALA A 99 -14.36 32.51 -22.20
N ASN A 100 -14.76 32.94 -20.99
CA ASN A 100 -14.78 34.36 -20.65
C ASN A 100 -13.43 34.94 -20.23
N ASP A 101 -12.60 34.17 -19.51
CA ASP A 101 -11.32 34.66 -18.97
C ASP A 101 -10.14 34.24 -19.84
N LEU A 102 -10.14 32.98 -20.29
CA LEU A 102 -9.06 32.44 -21.12
C LEU A 102 -9.31 32.62 -22.63
N GLY A 103 -10.52 33.02 -23.03
CA GLY A 103 -10.86 33.26 -24.43
C GLY A 103 -10.82 32.00 -25.30
N LEU A 104 -11.05 30.82 -24.71
CA LEU A 104 -11.10 29.56 -25.43
C LEU A 104 -12.40 29.44 -26.23
N ASP A 105 -12.30 29.02 -27.48
CA ASP A 105 -13.45 28.72 -28.32
C ASP A 105 -14.11 27.41 -27.87
N SER A 106 -15.36 27.18 -28.30
CA SER A 106 -16.09 25.94 -27.98
C SER A 106 -15.40 24.67 -28.50
N LEU A 107 -14.51 24.79 -29.49
CA LEU A 107 -13.69 23.67 -29.97
C LEU A 107 -12.49 23.44 -29.04
N ASP A 108 -11.82 24.52 -28.62
CA ASP A 108 -10.66 24.43 -27.72
C ASP A 108 -11.07 23.88 -26.35
N THR A 109 -12.29 24.18 -25.88
CA THR A 109 -12.80 23.60 -24.63
C THR A 109 -12.92 22.09 -24.70
N VAL A 110 -13.28 21.52 -25.85
CA VAL A 110 -13.33 20.06 -26.04
C VAL A 110 -11.92 19.47 -26.00
N GLU A 111 -10.95 20.12 -26.63
CA GLU A 111 -9.55 19.70 -26.59
C GLU A 111 -8.98 19.72 -25.17
N VAL A 112 -9.29 20.75 -24.37
CA VAL A 112 -8.89 20.83 -22.96
C VAL A 112 -9.50 19.70 -22.13
N VAL A 113 -10.78 19.39 -22.32
CA VAL A 113 -11.44 18.29 -21.58
C VAL A 113 -10.82 16.94 -21.95
N MET A 114 -10.55 16.69 -23.23
CA MET A 114 -9.86 15.48 -23.66
C MET A 114 -8.43 15.38 -23.08
N ALA A 115 -7.69 16.48 -23.02
CA ALA A 115 -6.37 16.49 -22.40
C ALA A 115 -6.43 16.21 -20.88
N ILE A 116 -7.47 16.69 -20.20
CA ILE A 116 -7.72 16.40 -18.78
C ILE A 116 -8.07 14.92 -18.57
N GLU A 117 -8.89 14.34 -19.44
CA GLU A 117 -9.21 12.90 -19.43
C GLU A 117 -7.95 12.04 -19.56
N GLU A 118 -7.05 12.39 -20.49
CA GLU A 118 -5.79 11.71 -20.70
C GLU A 118 -4.83 11.86 -19.51
N GLU A 119 -4.69 13.07 -18.95
CA GLU A 119 -3.77 13.34 -17.83
C GLU A 119 -4.15 12.58 -16.55
N PHE A 120 -5.43 12.56 -16.21
CA PHE A 120 -5.93 11.88 -14.99
C PHE A 120 -6.39 10.45 -15.24
N SER A 121 -6.29 9.96 -16.48
CA SER A 121 -6.75 8.63 -16.91
C SER A 121 -8.21 8.36 -16.51
N ILE A 122 -9.08 9.34 -16.71
CA ILE A 122 -10.53 9.28 -16.42
C ILE A 122 -11.35 9.38 -17.70
N GLU A 123 -12.60 8.91 -17.65
CA GLU A 123 -13.56 9.06 -18.73
C GLU A 123 -14.65 10.06 -18.28
N ILE A 124 -14.76 11.19 -18.99
CA ILE A 124 -15.79 12.21 -18.72
C ILE A 124 -16.85 12.08 -19.82
N PRO A 125 -18.11 11.78 -19.50
CA PRO A 125 -19.15 11.73 -20.52
C PRO A 125 -19.44 13.13 -21.06
N ASP A 126 -19.74 13.24 -22.36
CA ASP A 126 -20.03 14.52 -23.04
C ASP A 126 -21.02 15.42 -22.29
N LYS A 127 -22.03 14.82 -21.64
CA LYS A 127 -23.05 15.55 -20.87
C LYS A 127 -22.49 16.30 -19.67
N ASP A 128 -21.47 15.72 -19.03
CA ASP A 128 -20.82 16.31 -17.87
C ASP A 128 -19.72 17.27 -18.34
N ALA A 129 -19.01 16.92 -19.42
CA ALA A 129 -18.04 17.80 -20.09
C ALA A 129 -18.65 19.15 -20.49
N ASP A 130 -19.86 19.13 -21.06
CA ASP A 130 -20.61 20.35 -21.42
C ASP A 130 -20.90 21.26 -20.21
N GLY A 131 -20.91 20.73 -18.99
CA GLY A 131 -21.13 21.51 -17.77
C GLY A 131 -19.86 22.12 -17.16
N ILE A 132 -18.68 21.71 -17.64
CA ILE A 132 -17.36 22.09 -17.12
C ILE A 132 -16.87 23.33 -17.88
N HIS A 133 -17.29 24.50 -17.42
CA HIS A 133 -16.94 25.79 -18.05
C HIS A 133 -15.78 26.54 -17.38
N SER A 134 -15.29 26.04 -16.25
CA SER A 134 -14.29 26.70 -15.40
C SER A 134 -13.32 25.70 -14.80
N VAL A 135 -12.10 26.16 -14.50
CA VAL A 135 -11.06 25.35 -13.85
C VAL A 135 -11.53 24.78 -12.52
N GLU A 136 -12.24 25.56 -11.71
CA GLU A 136 -12.77 25.13 -10.41
C GLU A 136 -13.70 23.92 -10.54
N LYS A 137 -14.66 23.97 -11.47
CA LYS A 137 -15.55 22.84 -11.75
C LYS A 137 -14.81 21.60 -12.25
N ALA A 138 -13.78 21.77 -13.08
CA ALA A 138 -12.97 20.64 -13.54
C ALA A 138 -12.26 19.97 -12.35
N VAL A 139 -11.66 20.77 -11.46
CA VAL A 139 -11.01 20.29 -10.23
C VAL A 139 -12.01 19.56 -9.33
N GLU A 140 -13.19 20.15 -9.11
CA GLU A 140 -14.26 19.52 -8.31
C GLU A 140 -14.71 18.18 -8.89
N TYR A 141 -14.85 18.11 -10.22
CA TYR A 141 -15.23 16.88 -10.90
C TYR A 141 -14.15 15.79 -10.73
N ILE A 142 -12.87 16.13 -10.95
CA ILE A 142 -11.75 15.18 -10.80
C ILE A 142 -11.66 14.66 -9.37
N LEU A 143 -11.80 15.53 -8.37
CA LEU A 143 -11.76 15.14 -6.95
C LEU A 143 -12.96 14.27 -6.53
N SER A 144 -14.08 14.38 -7.24
CA SER A 144 -15.23 13.52 -7.00
C SER A 144 -15.01 12.10 -7.54
N GLN A 145 -14.04 11.93 -8.46
CA GLN A 145 -13.77 10.64 -9.07
C GLN A 145 -12.69 9.87 -8.30
N PRO A 146 -13.01 8.69 -7.75
CA PRO A 146 -12.05 7.91 -6.96
C PRO A 146 -10.94 7.26 -7.79
N ASP A 147 -11.14 7.17 -9.11
CA ASP A 147 -10.21 6.54 -10.04
C ASP A 147 -9.20 7.52 -10.66
N ALA A 148 -9.35 8.82 -10.41
CA ALA A 148 -8.39 9.83 -10.84
C ALA A 148 -7.03 9.59 -10.17
N GLN A 149 -5.93 9.68 -10.92
CA GLN A 149 -4.54 9.48 -10.45
C GLN A 149 -3.63 10.66 -10.78
#